data_AF-A0A2N3FFA0-F1
#
_entry.id   AF-A0A2N3FFA0-F1
#
_cell.length_a   1.000
_cell.length_b   1.000
_cell.length_c   1.000
_cell.angle_alpha   90.00
_cell.angle_beta   90.00
_cell.angle_gamma   90.00
#
_symmetry.space_group_name_H-M   'P 1'
#
loop_
_entity.id
_entity.type
_entity.pdbx_description
1 polymer ?
#
loop_
_entity_poly.entity_id
_entity_poly.type
_entity_poly.pdbx_seq_one_letter_code
_entity_poly.pdbx_strand_id
1 'polypeptide(L)'
;MSWLKRRLAGSRKPETLAPHAADVRARYTDALMASAAVVSVGIGQDEHGGPVIVVGVTAAEKEAVALPRSIEGVPVIVHPVGTIKTQR
;
A
#
# COMPACT_ATOMS: atom_id res chain seq x y z
N MET A 1 16.30 3.24 19.55
CA MET A 1 15.82 4.14 18.48
C MET A 1 14.30 4.18 18.54
N SER A 2 13.75 5.29 19.01
CA SER A 2 12.32 5.50 19.28
C SER A 2 11.63 6.02 18.02
N TRP A 3 10.68 5.27 17.46
CA TRP A 3 9.76 5.75 16.43
C TRP A 3 8.38 5.91 17.08
N LEU A 4 8.07 7.18 17.29
CA LEU A 4 7.14 7.72 18.28
C LEU A 4 5.66 7.56 17.87
N LYS A 5 4.84 7.17 18.85
CA LYS A 5 3.37 7.26 18.94
C LYS A 5 2.70 8.17 17.90
N ARG A 6 1.78 7.62 17.10
CA ARG A 6 0.62 8.37 16.62
C ARG A 6 -0.63 7.51 16.63
N ARG A 7 -1.52 7.87 17.55
CA ARG A 7 -2.84 7.30 17.80
C ARG A 7 -3.83 7.92 16.81
N LEU A 8 -4.44 7.12 15.95
CA LEU A 8 -5.72 7.38 15.27
C LEU A 8 -6.44 6.02 15.23
N ALA A 9 -7.22 5.68 16.25
CA ALA A 9 -8.65 5.98 16.36
C ALA A 9 -9.46 5.41 15.18
N GLY A 10 -10.16 4.30 15.46
CA GLY A 10 -11.23 3.79 14.62
C GLY A 10 -11.32 2.28 14.67
N SER A 11 -11.96 1.72 15.69
CA SER A 11 -12.45 0.33 15.68
C SER A 11 -13.46 0.15 14.55
N ARG A 12 -13.00 0.01 13.31
CA ARG A 12 -13.81 -0.46 12.18
C ARG A 12 -13.49 -1.94 12.00
N LYS A 13 -14.53 -2.77 12.08
CA LYS A 13 -14.41 -4.22 12.01
C LYS A 13 -13.64 -4.62 10.72
N PRO A 14 -12.60 -5.45 10.81
CA PRO A 14 -11.76 -5.81 9.67
C PRO A 14 -12.53 -6.58 8.58
N GLU A 15 -13.63 -7.25 8.94
CA GLU A 15 -14.47 -8.04 8.02
C GLU A 15 -15.14 -7.21 6.90
N THR A 16 -15.54 -5.97 7.19
CA THR A 16 -16.24 -5.10 6.22
C THR A 16 -15.27 -4.29 5.36
N LEU A 17 -14.04 -4.09 5.85
CA LEU A 17 -13.03 -3.28 5.16
C LEU A 17 -12.32 -4.03 4.04
N ALA A 18 -12.26 -5.37 4.09
CA ALA A 18 -11.55 -6.15 3.09
C ALA A 18 -12.25 -6.12 1.71
N PRO A 19 -13.58 -6.28 1.60
CA PRO A 19 -14.30 -6.06 0.34
C PRO A 19 -14.10 -4.63 -0.18
N HIS A 20 -14.22 -3.63 0.70
CA HIS A 20 -14.02 -2.22 0.34
C HIS A 20 -12.61 -1.94 -0.19
N ALA A 21 -11.56 -2.45 0.47
CA ALA A 21 -10.19 -2.29 0.00
C ALA A 21 -9.96 -2.97 -1.35
N ALA A 22 -10.55 -4.13 -1.61
CA ALA A 22 -10.47 -4.81 -2.89
C ALA A 22 -11.14 -3.99 -4.02
N ASP A 23 -12.31 -3.41 -3.75
CA ASP A 23 -13.03 -2.54 -4.69
C ASP A 23 -12.24 -1.26 -4.99
N VAL A 24 -11.73 -0.60 -3.94
CA VAL A 24 -10.88 0.59 -4.09
C VAL A 24 -9.62 0.24 -4.88
N ARG A 25 -8.95 -0.87 -4.57
CA ARG A 25 -7.79 -1.32 -5.34
C ARG A 25 -8.16 -1.48 -6.82
N ALA A 26 -9.22 -2.22 -7.14
CA ALA A 26 -9.62 -2.49 -8.51
C ALA A 26 -9.87 -1.20 -9.32
N ARG A 27 -10.53 -0.21 -8.71
CA ARG A 27 -10.80 1.09 -9.36
C ARG A 27 -9.56 1.93 -9.62
N TYR A 28 -8.58 1.88 -8.73
CA TYR A 28 -7.40 2.76 -8.78
C TYR A 28 -6.15 2.06 -9.34
N THR A 29 -6.22 0.76 -9.63
CA THR A 29 -5.05 -0.01 -10.10
C THR A 29 -4.48 0.60 -11.38
N ASP A 30 -5.31 0.87 -12.38
CA ASP A 30 -4.83 1.41 -13.66
C ASP A 30 -4.17 2.79 -13.50
N ALA A 31 -4.75 3.66 -12.67
CA ALA A 31 -4.19 4.98 -12.38
C ALA A 31 -2.86 4.90 -11.60
N LEU A 32 -2.74 3.96 -10.66
CA LEU A 32 -1.50 3.73 -9.92
C LEU A 32 -0.42 3.14 -10.81
N MET A 33 -0.77 2.15 -11.65
CA MET A 33 0.14 1.49 -12.59
C MET A 33 0.56 2.38 -13.77
N ALA A 34 -0.13 3.51 -14.00
CA ALA A 34 0.30 4.50 -14.98
C ALA A 34 1.61 5.21 -14.60
N SER A 35 2.00 5.17 -13.31
CA SER A 35 3.32 5.62 -12.87
C SER A 35 4.38 4.59 -13.24
N ALA A 36 5.41 5.01 -13.99
CA ALA A 36 6.52 4.14 -14.39
C ALA A 36 7.27 3.50 -13.20
N ALA A 37 7.16 4.11 -12.02
CA ALA A 37 7.79 3.64 -10.81
C ALA A 37 6.99 2.60 -10.04
N VAL A 38 5.70 2.43 -10.36
CA VAL A 38 4.83 1.43 -9.74
C VAL A 38 4.92 0.13 -10.55
N VAL A 39 5.29 -0.95 -9.87
CA VAL A 39 5.44 -2.28 -10.47
C VAL A 39 4.33 -3.24 -10.09
N SER A 40 3.63 -2.98 -8.97
CA SER A 40 2.52 -3.83 -8.54
C SER A 40 1.56 -3.09 -7.61
N VAL A 41 0.31 -3.52 -7.60
CA VAL A 41 -0.72 -3.06 -6.66
C VAL A 41 -1.45 -4.28 -6.06
N GLY A 42 -1.46 -4.38 -4.75
CA GLY A 42 -2.01 -5.52 -4.00
C GLY A 42 -2.85 -5.11 -2.80
N ILE A 43 -3.47 -6.09 -2.17
CA ILE A 43 -4.07 -5.95 -0.84
C ILE A 43 -3.13 -6.63 0.15
N GLY A 44 -2.79 -5.92 1.22
CA GLY A 44 -2.04 -6.43 2.36
C GLY A 44 -2.82 -6.21 3.65
N GLN A 45 -2.13 -6.41 4.77
CA GLN A 45 -2.64 -6.11 6.09
C GLN A 45 -1.66 -5.18 6.82
N ASP A 46 -2.20 -4.29 7.65
CA ASP A 46 -1.41 -3.51 8.62
C ASP A 46 -1.02 -4.36 9.85
N GLU A 47 -0.30 -3.75 10.79
CA GLU A 47 0.12 -4.39 12.05
C GLU A 47 -1.04 -4.83 12.97
N HIS A 48 -2.26 -4.36 12.69
CA HIS A 48 -3.48 -4.71 13.41
C HIS A 48 -4.36 -5.70 12.64
N GLY A 49 -3.90 -6.20 11.47
CA GLY A 49 -4.66 -7.10 10.61
C GLY A 49 -5.72 -6.39 9.74
N GLY A 50 -5.73 -5.06 9.74
CA GLY A 50 -6.61 -4.23 8.91
C GLY A 50 -6.16 -4.22 7.45
N PRO A 51 -7.08 -4.27 6.47
CA PRO A 51 -6.72 -4.34 5.06
C PRO A 51 -6.16 -3.00 4.55
N VAL A 52 -5.09 -3.08 3.75
CA VAL A 52 -4.41 -1.92 3.16
C VAL A 52 -4.11 -2.15 1.69
N ILE A 53 -3.98 -1.08 0.92
CA ILE A 53 -3.48 -1.14 -0.46
C ILE A 53 -1.97 -1.10 -0.41
N VAL A 54 -1.31 -2.13 -0.93
CA VAL A 54 0.14 -2.21 -1.04
C VAL A 54 0.54 -1.83 -2.46
N VAL A 55 1.35 -0.79 -2.60
CA VAL A 55 1.90 -0.36 -3.89
C VAL A 55 3.37 -0.72 -3.94
N GLY A 56 3.71 -1.70 -4.77
CA GLY A 56 5.07 -2.07 -5.06
C GLY A 56 5.72 -1.04 -5.97
N VAL A 57 6.85 -0.49 -5.56
CA VAL A 57 7.62 0.49 -6.35
C VAL A 57 9.05 0.00 -6.57
N THR A 58 9.71 0.46 -7.64
CA THR A 58 11.13 0.18 -7.83
C THR A 58 11.95 0.79 -6.69
N ALA A 59 12.99 0.09 -6.23
CA ALA A 59 13.86 0.61 -5.16
C ALA A 59 14.52 1.95 -5.52
N ALA A 60 14.77 2.18 -6.81
CA ALA A 60 15.37 3.42 -7.32
C ALA A 60 14.42 4.62 -7.19
N GLU A 61 13.11 4.40 -7.26
CA GLU A 61 12.11 5.48 -7.34
C GLU A 61 11.24 5.60 -6.10
N LYS A 62 11.47 4.75 -5.08
CA LYS A 62 10.70 4.73 -3.84
C LYS A 62 10.54 6.11 -3.17
N GLU A 63 11.59 6.93 -3.18
CA GLU A 63 11.57 8.28 -2.57
C GLU A 63 11.01 9.35 -3.53
N ALA A 64 10.93 9.07 -4.83
CA ALA A 64 10.42 9.98 -5.86
C ALA A 64 8.91 9.82 -6.11
N VAL A 65 8.36 8.67 -5.72
CA VAL A 65 6.93 8.36 -5.89
C VAL A 65 6.09 9.05 -4.82
N ALA A 66 5.39 10.11 -5.23
CA ALA A 66 4.42 10.81 -4.39
C ALA A 66 3.04 10.10 -4.45
N LEU A 67 2.87 9.04 -3.65
CA LEU A 67 1.58 8.36 -3.50
C LEU A 67 0.77 8.94 -2.33
N PRO A 68 -0.58 8.99 -2.44
CA PRO A 68 -1.43 9.37 -1.33
C PRO A 68 -1.29 8.35 -0.19
N ARG A 69 -1.39 8.81 1.06
CA ARG A 69 -1.32 7.93 2.25
C ARG A 69 -2.59 7.09 2.45
N SER A 70 -3.68 7.46 1.78
CA SER A 70 -4.94 6.73 1.78
C SER A 70 -5.75 7.05 0.53
N ILE A 71 -6.49 6.08 0.02
CA ILE A 71 -7.46 6.24 -1.08
C ILE A 71 -8.83 5.82 -0.57
N GLU A 72 -9.82 6.70 -0.65
CA GLU A 72 -11.19 6.45 -0.15
C GLU A 72 -11.23 5.94 1.31
N GLY A 73 -10.29 6.41 2.14
CA GLY A 73 -10.17 5.99 3.54
C GLY A 73 -9.50 4.63 3.77
N VAL A 74 -9.04 3.96 2.70
CA VAL A 74 -8.19 2.75 2.77
C VAL A 74 -6.73 3.18 2.84
N PRO A 75 -5.94 2.75 3.84
CA PRO A 75 -4.54 3.10 3.92
C PRO A 75 -3.74 2.56 2.73
N VAL A 76 -2.76 3.34 2.28
CA VAL A 76 -1.84 2.96 1.20
C VAL A 76 -0.43 2.85 1.78
N ILE A 77 0.22 1.72 1.52
CA ILE A 77 1.60 1.44 1.95
C ILE A 77 2.46 1.25 0.71
N VAL A 78 3.57 1.98 0.65
CA VAL A 78 4.58 1.85 -0.39
C VAL A 78 5.59 0.78 0.00
N HIS A 79 5.76 -0.23 -0.85
CA HIS A 79 6.69 -1.33 -0.64
C HIS A 79 7.78 -1.31 -1.72
N PRO A 80 9.05 -1.06 -1.38
CA PRO A 80 10.13 -1.14 -2.36
C PRO A 80 10.35 -2.61 -2.76
N VAL A 81 10.09 -2.91 -4.03
CA VAL A 81 10.35 -4.22 -4.62
C VAL A 81 11.82 -4.25 -5.06
N GLY A 82 12.62 -5.09 -4.41
CA GLY A 82 14.00 -5.30 -4.80
C GLY A 82 14.10 -6.02 -6.15
N THR A 83 15.17 -5.76 -6.91
CA THR A 83 15.52 -6.62 -8.04
C THR A 83 15.86 -8.00 -7.50
N ILE A 84 15.07 -9.03 -7.84
CA ILE A 84 15.42 -10.42 -7.55
C ILE A 84 16.74 -10.69 -8.28
N LYS A 85 17.86 -10.68 -7.54
CA LYS A 85 19.11 -11.22 -8.07
C LYS A 85 18.93 -12.72 -8.10
N THR A 86 18.72 -13.29 -9.29
CA THR A 86 18.80 -14.73 -9.47
C THR A 86 20.17 -15.16 -8.99
N GLN A 87 20.24 -15.96 -7.93
CA GLN A 87 21.48 -16.61 -7.54
C GLN A 87 21.62 -17.79 -8.48
N ARG A 88 22.66 -17.77 -9.31
CA ARG A 88 23.00 -18.83 -10.25
C ARG A 88 23.86 -19.87 -9.56
#